data_AF-A0A2H6KHJ2-F1
#
_entry.id   AF-A0A2H6KHJ2-F1
#
_cell.length_a   1.000
_cell.length_b   1.000
_cell.length_c   1.000
_cell.angle_alpha   90.00
_cell.angle_beta   90.00
_cell.angle_gamma   90.00
#
_symmetry.space_group_name_H-M   'P 1'
#
loop_
_entity.id
_entity.type
_entity.pdbx_description
1 polymer ?
#
loop_
_entity_poly.entity_id
_entity_poly.type
_entity_poly.pdbx_seq_one_letter_code
_entity_poly.pdbx_strand_id
1 'polypeptide(L)'
;MDSQGGKREMKASPGGDKKRDLASRVSVGGDKDGEDDRKTDKLKPTKEWMNRFDEFMMYTHALLNGLLGDTRSDATSELNSRSGNSPSGNGGSCCSSQQHSCCPSPSLIQNSSQTVPEKDPKSTGSNKPPRVTDPKRRVYTSLTEAPQNLKEAIDWLIALKGTDPEKNLKAMGAAIHKFLVDKPVGYTKVPALEELKRISKRFLEHPNLKNLRTVKAMLKRYKAPMNKNPGFFYRHSGIVAESDYKNAVQARGLTAMMTAHKLGTLVYASEEFLRCIKNPDQYVSAYSPEATWDASCEQDPEACALIFVGIAPMLYAGLRSLWIAGNVSTWKWLKTIAPKKIGKLFLAFGYVRPECRPRIGTADVYLASRVMHKDILETIYDLSGFWAFY
;
A
#
# COMPACT_ATOMS: atom_id res chain seq x y z
N MET A 1 28.14 -65.54 12.44
CA MET A 1 27.53 -64.58 13.39
C MET A 1 26.14 -64.29 12.87
N ASP A 2 25.20 -65.11 13.31
CA ASP A 2 23.82 -65.12 12.83
C ASP A 2 22.98 -64.08 13.57
N SER A 3 22.33 -63.19 12.83
CA SER A 3 21.44 -62.17 13.39
C SER A 3 20.00 -62.59 13.16
N GLN A 4 19.34 -63.01 14.24
CA GLN A 4 17.95 -63.44 14.28
C GLN A 4 16.99 -62.25 14.14
N GLY A 5 16.04 -62.38 13.21
CA GLY A 5 14.91 -61.47 13.03
C GLY A 5 13.80 -61.71 14.05
N GLY A 6 13.29 -60.63 14.64
CA GLY A 6 12.09 -60.63 15.46
C GLY A 6 10.89 -60.04 14.72
N LYS A 7 10.02 -60.89 14.17
CA LYS A 7 8.66 -60.54 13.77
C LYS A 7 7.77 -60.55 15.03
N ARG A 8 7.08 -59.44 15.32
CA ARG A 8 5.98 -59.40 16.29
C ARG A 8 4.65 -59.31 15.54
N GLU A 9 3.87 -60.37 15.63
CA GLU A 9 2.44 -60.41 15.31
C GLU A 9 1.66 -59.57 16.34
N MET A 10 0.75 -58.72 15.87
CA MET A 10 -0.30 -58.11 16.69
C MET A 10 -1.60 -58.91 16.50
N LYS A 11 -2.06 -59.55 17.58
CA LYS A 11 -3.41 -60.12 17.69
C LYS A 11 -4.40 -59.01 18.03
N ALA A 12 -5.46 -58.88 17.24
CA ALA A 12 -6.64 -58.08 17.58
C ALA A 12 -7.64 -58.95 18.37
N SER A 13 -8.20 -58.40 19.45
CA SER A 13 -9.34 -58.98 20.17
C SER A 13 -10.66 -58.44 19.60
N PRO A 14 -11.71 -59.26 19.48
CA PRO A 14 -13.05 -58.82 19.12
C PRO A 14 -13.84 -58.45 20.38
N GLY A 15 -14.62 -57.36 20.34
CA GLY A 15 -15.41 -56.96 21.50
C GLY A 15 -16.46 -55.90 21.22
N GLY A 16 -17.66 -56.36 20.84
CA GLY A 16 -18.89 -56.02 21.57
C GLY A 16 -19.62 -54.73 21.20
N ASP A 17 -20.66 -54.89 20.39
CA ASP A 17 -21.80 -54.00 20.26
C ASP A 17 -22.47 -53.65 21.61
N LYS A 18 -22.77 -52.36 21.81
CA LYS A 18 -23.86 -51.93 22.70
C LYS A 18 -24.68 -50.82 22.04
N LYS A 19 -25.85 -51.22 21.53
CA LYS A 19 -27.02 -50.34 21.36
C LYS A 19 -27.27 -49.59 22.67
N ARG A 20 -27.42 -48.26 22.59
CA ARG A 20 -28.10 -47.46 23.62
C ARG A 20 -29.21 -46.68 22.95
N ASP A 21 -30.41 -46.99 23.42
CA ASP A 21 -31.63 -46.22 23.22
C ASP A 21 -31.46 -44.80 23.75
N LEU A 22 -31.83 -43.82 22.93
CA LEU A 22 -32.00 -42.42 23.32
C LEU A 22 -33.45 -42.03 23.06
N ALA A 23 -34.30 -42.36 24.03
CA ALA A 23 -35.64 -41.81 24.15
C ALA A 23 -35.67 -40.69 25.19
N SER A 24 -36.34 -39.61 24.80
CA SER A 24 -36.99 -38.58 25.63
C SER A 24 -36.15 -37.83 26.68
N ARG A 25 -35.77 -36.60 26.35
CA ARG A 25 -35.98 -35.46 27.25
C ARG A 25 -36.48 -34.26 26.45
N VAL A 26 -37.79 -34.06 26.54
CA VAL A 26 -38.46 -32.78 26.28
C VAL A 26 -38.03 -31.84 27.41
N SER A 27 -37.43 -30.70 27.07
CA SER A 27 -37.26 -29.56 27.97
C SER A 27 -37.96 -28.37 27.32
N VAL A 28 -39.07 -27.96 27.94
CA VAL A 28 -39.80 -26.73 27.65
C VAL A 28 -39.22 -25.64 28.53
N GLY A 29 -38.87 -24.51 27.93
CA GLY A 29 -38.36 -23.28 28.55
C GLY A 29 -37.53 -22.56 27.49
N GLY A 30 -37.98 -21.50 26.81
CA GLY A 30 -38.85 -20.43 27.27
C GLY A 30 -37.98 -19.28 27.72
N ASP A 31 -37.30 -18.62 26.76
CA ASP A 31 -36.72 -17.27 26.88
C ASP A 31 -36.41 -16.77 25.47
N LYS A 32 -37.39 -16.06 24.88
CA LYS A 32 -37.17 -15.16 23.75
C LYS A 32 -37.25 -13.77 24.34
N ASP A 33 -36.11 -13.14 24.58
CA ASP A 33 -35.95 -11.68 24.62
C ASP A 33 -34.46 -11.37 24.85
N GLY A 34 -33.82 -10.69 23.90
CA GLY A 34 -32.46 -10.17 24.10
C GLY A 34 -31.49 -10.25 22.92
N GLU A 35 -31.92 -10.61 21.71
CA GLU A 35 -31.00 -10.65 20.55
C GLU A 35 -31.05 -9.40 19.65
N ASP A 36 -32.10 -8.56 19.75
CA ASP A 36 -32.21 -7.32 18.96
C ASP A 36 -31.45 -6.13 19.57
N ASP A 37 -31.32 -6.03 20.89
CA ASP A 37 -30.63 -4.89 21.54
C ASP A 37 -29.11 -4.89 21.37
N ARG A 38 -28.50 -6.02 20.97
CA ARG A 38 -27.05 -6.09 20.71
C ARG A 38 -26.65 -5.63 19.30
N LYS A 39 -27.61 -5.48 18.37
CA LYS A 39 -27.33 -5.04 17.00
C LYS A 39 -27.41 -3.52 16.84
N THR A 40 -28.31 -2.86 17.57
CA THR A 40 -28.49 -1.40 17.54
C THR A 40 -27.29 -0.65 18.11
N ASP A 41 -26.60 -1.21 19.11
CA ASP A 41 -25.44 -0.57 19.74
C ASP A 41 -24.19 -0.52 18.85
N LYS A 42 -24.08 -1.40 17.85
CA LYS A 42 -23.01 -1.33 16.82
C LYS A 42 -23.31 -0.31 15.71
N LEU A 43 -24.56 0.13 15.57
CA LEU A 43 -25.00 1.05 14.52
C LEU A 43 -24.72 2.53 14.86
N LYS A 44 -24.75 2.89 16.16
CA LYS A 44 -24.42 4.25 16.64
C LYS A 44 -22.97 4.67 16.35
N PRO A 45 -21.95 3.85 16.68
CA PRO A 45 -20.56 4.16 16.34
C PRO A 45 -20.35 4.30 14.83
N THR A 46 -21.10 3.51 14.04
CA THR A 46 -21.02 3.53 12.58
C THR A 46 -21.57 4.83 11.99
N LYS A 47 -22.69 5.36 12.53
CA LYS A 47 -23.25 6.66 12.11
C LYS A 47 -22.39 7.86 12.50
N GLU A 48 -21.92 7.91 13.75
CA GLU A 48 -21.00 8.99 14.18
C GLU A 48 -19.71 8.98 13.36
N TRP A 49 -19.25 7.79 12.96
CA TRP A 49 -18.09 7.62 12.11
C TRP A 49 -18.33 8.04 10.65
N MET A 50 -19.51 7.76 10.07
CA MET A 50 -19.83 8.24 8.72
C MET A 50 -19.78 9.77 8.66
N ASN A 51 -20.28 10.44 9.70
CA ASN A 51 -20.21 11.91 9.79
C ASN A 51 -18.76 12.43 9.85
N ARG A 52 -17.86 11.74 10.58
CA ARG A 52 -16.43 12.11 10.63
C ARG A 52 -15.70 11.85 9.32
N PHE A 53 -16.12 10.83 8.57
CA PHE A 53 -15.58 10.55 7.25
C PHE A 53 -16.02 11.62 6.25
N ASP A 54 -17.30 11.99 6.25
CA ASP A 54 -17.82 13.10 5.44
C ASP A 54 -17.09 14.41 5.76
N GLU A 55 -16.82 14.68 7.04
CA GLU A 55 -16.04 15.85 7.50
C GLU A 55 -14.58 15.81 6.99
N PHE A 56 -13.93 14.66 7.07
CA PHE A 56 -12.58 14.47 6.53
C PHE A 56 -12.54 14.65 5.01
N MET A 57 -13.51 14.07 4.29
CA MET A 57 -13.60 14.19 2.83
C MET A 57 -13.90 15.63 2.41
N MET A 58 -14.80 16.32 3.11
CA MET A 58 -15.04 17.77 2.99
C MET A 58 -13.75 18.58 3.17
N TYR A 59 -12.95 18.27 4.20
CA TYR A 59 -11.68 18.96 4.45
C TYR A 59 -10.68 18.74 3.30
N THR A 60 -10.56 17.51 2.80
CA THR A 60 -9.67 17.22 1.66
C THR A 60 -10.13 17.91 0.36
N HIS A 61 -11.44 17.95 0.09
CA HIS A 61 -12.00 18.69 -1.04
C HIS A 61 -11.76 20.20 -0.91
N ALA A 62 -11.94 20.78 0.27
CA ALA A 62 -11.68 22.20 0.51
C ALA A 62 -10.20 22.55 0.32
N LEU A 63 -9.29 21.69 0.81
CA LEU A 63 -7.85 21.85 0.64
C LEU A 63 -7.44 21.77 -0.84
N LEU A 64 -8.01 20.82 -1.59
CA LEU A 64 -7.77 20.65 -3.03
C LEU A 64 -8.31 21.81 -3.86
N ASN A 65 -9.51 22.29 -3.54
CA ASN A 65 -10.12 23.43 -4.24
C ASN A 65 -9.37 24.74 -3.96
N GLY A 66 -8.83 24.94 -2.75
CA GLY A 66 -7.94 26.06 -2.45
C GLY A 66 -6.66 26.03 -3.28
N LEU A 67 -6.05 24.85 -3.43
CA LEU A 67 -4.84 24.63 -4.23
C LEU A 67 -5.07 24.80 -5.75
N LEU A 68 -6.23 24.40 -6.27
CA LEU A 68 -6.61 24.59 -7.68
C LEU A 68 -7.07 26.02 -7.99
N GLY A 69 -7.61 26.74 -6.99
CA GLY A 69 -7.96 28.15 -7.11
C GLY A 69 -6.73 29.04 -7.30
N ASP A 70 -5.65 28.77 -6.58
CA ASP A 70 -4.38 29.53 -6.67
C ASP A 70 -3.60 29.29 -7.97
N THR A 71 -3.95 28.26 -8.75
CA THR A 71 -3.29 27.98 -10.04
C THR A 71 -4.01 28.59 -11.24
N ARG A 72 -5.08 29.37 -11.03
CA ARG A 72 -5.87 29.95 -12.13
C ARG A 72 -6.18 31.43 -11.95
N SER A 73 -5.15 32.24 -11.76
CA SER A 73 -5.19 33.67 -12.11
C SER A 73 -3.77 34.17 -12.28
N ASP A 74 -3.24 34.12 -13.51
CA ASP A 74 -2.21 35.03 -14.02
C ASP A 74 -1.91 34.69 -15.49
N ALA A 75 -2.94 34.78 -16.33
CA ALA A 75 -2.76 34.84 -17.77
C ALA A 75 -3.98 35.52 -18.39
N THR A 76 -4.00 36.85 -18.30
CA THR A 76 -4.46 37.84 -19.30
C THR A 76 -5.09 39.04 -18.60
N SER A 77 -4.29 40.08 -18.37
CA SER A 77 -4.81 41.45 -18.36
C SER A 77 -3.69 42.41 -18.75
N GLU A 78 -4.05 43.26 -19.70
CA GLU A 78 -3.20 44.09 -20.53
C GLU A 78 -2.61 45.31 -19.81
N LEU A 79 -1.61 45.87 -20.48
CA LEU A 79 -0.98 47.18 -20.33
C LEU A 79 -1.96 48.31 -20.00
N ASN A 80 -1.67 49.13 -18.97
CA ASN A 80 -1.29 50.55 -19.13
C ASN A 80 -1.19 51.33 -17.80
N SER A 81 -0.11 52.13 -17.69
CA SER A 81 0.08 53.38 -16.89
C SER A 81 -0.20 53.33 -15.37
N ARG A 82 0.68 53.73 -14.43
CA ARG A 82 1.43 54.99 -14.29
C ARG A 82 2.30 54.93 -13.01
N SER A 83 3.29 55.81 -12.87
CA SER A 83 4.29 55.91 -11.79
C SER A 83 3.78 56.53 -10.48
N GLY A 84 4.27 56.06 -9.32
CA GLY A 84 4.11 56.77 -8.05
C GLY A 84 4.78 56.12 -6.83
N ASN A 85 5.99 56.59 -6.52
CA ASN A 85 6.66 56.78 -5.22
C ASN A 85 6.35 55.87 -4.01
N SER A 86 7.43 55.30 -3.45
CA SER A 86 7.56 54.75 -2.09
C SER A 86 7.25 55.80 -1.00
N PRO A 87 6.95 55.35 0.24
CA PRO A 87 8.04 55.26 1.21
C PRO A 87 7.98 54.09 2.21
N SER A 88 9.20 53.76 2.65
CA SER A 88 9.66 53.10 3.88
C SER A 88 8.69 53.03 5.08
N GLY A 89 8.61 51.85 5.69
CA GLY A 89 7.97 51.61 6.99
C GLY A 89 8.55 50.36 7.68
N ASN A 90 9.22 50.58 8.80
CA ASN A 90 9.90 49.61 9.66
C ASN A 90 8.95 48.70 10.46
N GLY A 91 9.38 47.45 10.65
CA GLY A 91 9.52 46.80 11.95
C GLY A 91 8.26 46.39 12.75
N GLY A 92 8.05 45.07 12.90
CA GLY A 92 7.12 44.53 13.88
C GLY A 92 6.89 43.03 13.76
N SER A 93 7.90 42.22 14.12
CA SER A 93 7.84 40.76 14.11
C SER A 93 7.07 40.23 15.32
N CYS A 94 5.82 39.79 15.11
CA CYS A 94 5.08 38.96 16.06
C CYS A 94 5.35 37.47 15.81
N CYS A 95 5.79 36.78 16.87
CA CYS A 95 5.92 35.32 16.92
C CYS A 95 4.61 34.64 16.52
N SER A 96 4.64 33.80 15.50
CA SER A 96 3.56 32.89 15.13
C SER A 96 4.06 31.45 15.05
N SER A 97 3.19 30.55 15.49
CA SER A 97 3.37 29.11 15.67
C SER A 97 3.91 28.42 14.43
N GLN A 98 4.97 27.62 14.59
CA GLN A 98 5.53 26.75 13.55
C GLN A 98 4.47 25.75 13.04
N GLN A 99 3.80 26.10 11.95
CA GLN A 99 3.25 25.09 11.05
C GLN A 99 4.39 24.60 10.18
N HIS A 100 4.88 23.40 10.46
CA HIS A 100 5.86 22.71 9.62
C HIS A 100 5.19 22.25 8.32
N SER A 101 4.99 23.17 7.37
CA SER A 101 4.68 22.80 5.99
C SER A 101 5.88 22.02 5.43
N CYS A 102 5.64 20.82 4.89
CA CYS A 102 6.72 19.92 4.47
C CYS A 102 7.51 20.40 3.23
N CYS A 103 7.35 21.65 2.79
CA CYS A 103 8.03 22.23 1.64
C CYS A 103 8.15 23.75 1.83
N PRO A 104 9.35 24.33 1.99
CA PRO A 104 9.53 25.73 1.59
C PRO A 104 9.27 25.82 0.08
N SER A 105 8.49 26.82 -0.34
CA SER A 105 8.20 27.10 -1.75
C SER A 105 9.50 27.13 -2.57
N PRO A 106 9.55 26.50 -3.76
CA PRO A 106 10.77 26.46 -4.55
C PRO A 106 11.16 27.88 -4.98
N SER A 107 12.35 28.32 -4.60
CA SER A 107 12.99 29.52 -5.12
C SER A 107 13.21 29.35 -6.63
N LEU A 108 12.68 30.28 -7.44
CA LEU A 108 12.90 30.36 -8.88
C LEU A 108 14.41 30.36 -9.19
N ILE A 109 14.90 29.27 -9.78
CA ILE A 109 16.24 29.21 -10.37
C ILE A 109 16.08 29.48 -11.87
N GLN A 110 16.54 30.63 -12.33
CA GLN A 110 16.70 30.91 -13.76
C GLN A 110 17.81 30.02 -14.32
N ASN A 111 17.46 29.08 -15.20
CA ASN A 111 18.43 28.30 -15.96
C ASN A 111 18.48 28.78 -17.41
N SER A 112 19.68 29.22 -17.78
CA SER A 112 20.11 29.58 -19.14
C SER A 112 20.11 28.34 -20.03
N SER A 113 19.50 28.44 -21.21
CA SER A 113 19.45 27.37 -22.21
C SER A 113 20.59 27.53 -23.21
N GLN A 114 21.42 26.50 -23.36
CA GLN A 114 22.30 26.33 -24.53
C GLN A 114 21.92 25.05 -25.26
N THR A 115 21.47 25.21 -26.50
CA THR A 115 21.16 24.16 -27.46
C THR A 115 22.45 23.71 -28.15
N VAL A 116 22.70 22.40 -28.19
CA VAL A 116 23.74 21.78 -29.04
C VAL A 116 23.04 20.78 -29.97
N PRO A 117 23.36 20.75 -31.28
CA PRO A 117 22.65 19.91 -32.24
C PRO A 117 23.12 18.45 -32.21
N GLU A 118 22.12 17.58 -32.39
CA GLU A 118 22.17 16.13 -32.40
C GLU A 118 22.78 15.60 -33.71
N LYS A 119 23.69 14.61 -33.61
CA LYS A 119 24.23 13.85 -34.74
C LYS A 119 23.80 12.38 -34.58
N ASP A 120 23.10 11.87 -35.59
CA ASP A 120 22.72 10.47 -35.71
C ASP A 120 23.92 9.52 -35.85
N PRO A 121 23.88 8.33 -35.23
CA PRO A 121 24.68 7.21 -35.69
C PRO A 121 23.83 6.02 -36.17
N LYS A 122 24.19 5.59 -37.38
CA LYS A 122 23.86 4.33 -38.04
C LYS A 122 23.73 3.13 -37.09
N SER A 123 22.61 2.43 -37.23
CA SER A 123 22.34 1.11 -36.65
C SER A 123 23.05 0.00 -37.42
N THR A 124 23.94 -0.73 -36.75
CA THR A 124 24.49 -2.03 -37.21
C THR A 124 23.99 -3.13 -36.30
N GLY A 125 23.34 -4.13 -36.90
CA GLY A 125 22.72 -5.27 -36.23
C GLY A 125 23.70 -6.11 -35.43
N SER A 126 23.42 -6.27 -34.13
CA SER A 126 24.09 -7.21 -33.24
C SER A 126 23.05 -7.81 -32.31
N ASN A 127 22.90 -9.14 -32.35
CA ASN A 127 22.03 -9.95 -31.48
C ASN A 127 22.60 -10.02 -30.06
N LYS A 128 22.65 -8.87 -29.38
CA LYS A 128 22.98 -8.74 -27.97
C LYS A 128 21.66 -8.58 -27.18
N PRO A 129 21.46 -9.28 -26.05
CA PRO A 129 20.28 -9.07 -25.22
C PRO A 129 20.20 -7.59 -24.80
N PRO A 130 19.00 -7.00 -24.76
CA PRO A 130 18.82 -5.55 -24.69
C PRO A 130 19.53 -4.99 -23.47
N ARG A 131 20.53 -4.14 -23.72
CA ARG A 131 21.14 -3.30 -22.69
C ARG A 131 20.08 -2.34 -22.19
N VAL A 132 19.98 -2.25 -20.86
CA VAL A 132 19.21 -1.26 -20.10
C VAL A 132 19.77 0.14 -20.38
N THR A 133 19.49 0.71 -21.54
CA THR A 133 19.99 2.05 -21.92
C THR A 133 18.97 2.97 -22.55
N ASP A 134 17.70 2.55 -22.67
CA ASP A 134 16.57 3.49 -22.62
C ASP A 134 15.28 2.70 -22.32
N PRO A 135 14.80 2.64 -21.08
CA PRO A 135 13.51 2.04 -20.83
C PRO A 135 12.49 3.02 -21.41
N LYS A 136 11.98 2.74 -22.62
CA LYS A 136 10.68 3.27 -23.04
C LYS A 136 9.73 3.04 -21.87
N ARG A 137 9.50 4.11 -21.11
CA ARG A 137 8.76 4.06 -19.87
C ARG A 137 7.37 3.60 -20.24
N ARG A 138 6.98 2.42 -19.77
CA ARG A 138 5.63 1.93 -19.97
C ARG A 138 4.69 2.87 -19.23
N VAL A 139 3.80 3.52 -19.96
CA VAL A 139 2.65 4.24 -19.42
C VAL A 139 1.47 3.27 -19.51
N TYR A 140 0.90 2.93 -18.37
CA TYR A 140 -0.27 2.07 -18.27
C TYR A 140 -1.52 2.88 -18.59
N THR A 141 -2.44 2.27 -19.33
CA THR A 141 -3.70 2.91 -19.76
C THR A 141 -4.91 2.35 -19.03
N SER A 142 -4.72 1.30 -18.23
CA SER A 142 -5.77 0.67 -17.42
C SER A 142 -5.27 0.31 -16.03
N LEU A 143 -6.14 0.44 -15.02
CA LEU A 143 -5.88 -0.07 -13.66
C LEU A 143 -5.89 -1.60 -13.59
N THR A 144 -6.28 -2.29 -14.66
CA THR A 144 -6.16 -3.76 -14.76
C THR A 144 -4.73 -4.22 -15.12
N GLU A 145 -3.85 -3.29 -15.50
CA GLU A 145 -2.43 -3.57 -15.71
C GLU A 145 -1.68 -3.50 -14.37
N ALA A 146 -0.99 -4.57 -14.00
CA ALA A 146 -0.38 -4.67 -12.68
C ALA A 146 0.96 -3.89 -12.58
N PRO A 147 1.17 -3.11 -11.51
CA PRO A 147 2.44 -2.42 -11.29
C PRO A 147 3.59 -3.38 -10.99
N GLN A 148 4.79 -3.05 -11.45
CA GLN A 148 5.98 -3.91 -11.35
C GLN A 148 6.96 -3.48 -10.25
N ASN A 149 6.79 -2.29 -9.68
CA ASN A 149 7.61 -1.75 -8.61
C ASN A 149 6.80 -0.82 -7.70
N LEU A 150 7.42 -0.37 -6.60
CA LEU A 150 6.74 0.43 -5.59
C LEU A 150 6.22 1.77 -6.12
N LYS A 151 6.97 2.46 -7.00
CA LYS A 151 6.53 3.70 -7.63
C LYS A 151 5.24 3.46 -8.42
N GLU A 152 5.25 2.47 -9.31
CA GLU A 152 4.07 2.11 -10.10
C GLU A 152 2.88 1.73 -9.20
N ALA A 153 3.13 1.02 -8.09
CA ALA A 153 2.06 0.65 -7.16
C ALA A 153 1.46 1.87 -6.41
N ILE A 154 2.28 2.87 -6.09
CA ILE A 154 1.81 4.15 -5.54
C ILE A 154 1.01 4.92 -6.60
N ASP A 155 1.51 4.99 -7.83
CA ASP A 155 0.80 5.66 -8.93
C ASP A 155 -0.55 5.00 -9.22
N TRP A 156 -0.60 3.67 -9.17
CA TRP A 156 -1.83 2.90 -9.31
C TRP A 156 -2.85 3.26 -8.21
N LEU A 157 -2.41 3.38 -6.95
CA LEU A 157 -3.27 3.78 -5.82
C LEU A 157 -3.82 5.21 -5.99
N ILE A 158 -3.00 6.12 -6.51
CA ILE A 158 -3.43 7.51 -6.74
C ILE A 158 -4.40 7.56 -7.93
N ALA A 159 -4.16 6.80 -8.99
CA ALA A 159 -5.04 6.71 -10.15
C ALA A 159 -6.41 6.08 -9.82
N LEU A 160 -6.43 5.10 -8.90
CA LEU A 160 -7.65 4.48 -8.36
C LEU A 160 -8.63 5.52 -7.78
N LYS A 161 -8.11 6.62 -7.24
CA LYS A 161 -8.93 7.71 -6.68
C LYS A 161 -9.88 8.30 -7.73
N GLY A 162 -9.41 8.47 -8.97
CA GLY A 162 -10.19 9.10 -10.05
C GLY A 162 -10.70 10.49 -9.69
N THR A 163 -11.82 10.88 -10.30
CA THR A 163 -12.52 12.16 -10.09
C THR A 163 -13.48 12.14 -8.90
N ASP A 164 -13.97 10.95 -8.51
CA ASP A 164 -14.81 10.72 -7.34
C ASP A 164 -14.12 9.76 -6.35
N PRO A 165 -13.22 10.30 -5.49
CA PRO A 165 -12.48 9.50 -4.53
C PRO A 165 -13.38 8.65 -3.63
N GLU A 166 -14.51 9.19 -3.20
CA GLU A 166 -15.39 8.53 -2.24
C GLU A 166 -16.07 7.32 -2.87
N LYS A 167 -16.73 7.51 -4.03
CA LYS A 167 -17.39 6.43 -4.77
C LYS A 167 -16.39 5.32 -5.10
N ASN A 168 -15.23 5.69 -5.65
CA ASN A 168 -14.25 4.74 -6.17
C ASN A 168 -13.61 3.91 -5.06
N LEU A 169 -13.19 4.55 -3.96
CA LEU A 169 -12.56 3.84 -2.84
C LEU A 169 -13.58 3.01 -2.05
N LYS A 170 -14.84 3.45 -1.97
CA LYS A 170 -15.93 2.65 -1.39
C LYS A 170 -16.19 1.39 -2.20
N ALA A 171 -16.27 1.51 -3.53
CA ALA A 171 -16.45 0.38 -4.42
C ALA A 171 -15.26 -0.59 -4.35
N MET A 172 -14.03 -0.07 -4.35
CA MET A 172 -12.82 -0.88 -4.18
C MET A 172 -12.77 -1.60 -2.82
N GLY A 173 -13.10 -0.89 -1.73
CA GLY A 173 -13.15 -1.47 -0.39
C GLY A 173 -14.19 -2.60 -0.28
N ALA A 174 -15.35 -2.43 -0.93
CA ALA A 174 -16.36 -3.48 -1.03
C ALA A 174 -15.86 -4.69 -1.83
N ALA A 175 -15.18 -4.46 -2.96
CA ALA A 175 -14.62 -5.52 -3.79
C ALA A 175 -13.54 -6.32 -3.06
N ILE A 176 -12.58 -5.65 -2.39
CA ILE A 176 -11.55 -6.31 -1.58
C ILE A 176 -12.18 -7.11 -0.44
N HIS A 177 -13.12 -6.51 0.29
CA HIS A 177 -13.79 -7.20 1.40
C HIS A 177 -14.50 -8.46 0.90
N LYS A 178 -15.31 -8.35 -0.16
CA LYS A 178 -16.00 -9.49 -0.79
C LYS A 178 -15.02 -10.56 -1.23
N PHE A 179 -13.88 -10.17 -1.81
CA PHE A 179 -12.85 -11.09 -2.25
C PHE A 179 -12.17 -11.84 -1.09
N LEU A 180 -11.99 -11.22 0.07
CA LEU A 180 -11.21 -11.79 1.18
C LEU A 180 -12.07 -12.47 2.27
N VAL A 181 -13.29 -12.00 2.51
CA VAL A 181 -14.07 -12.36 3.72
C VAL A 181 -14.34 -13.86 3.87
N ASP A 182 -14.57 -14.56 2.76
CA ASP A 182 -14.92 -15.98 2.75
C ASP A 182 -13.73 -16.90 2.45
N LYS A 183 -12.50 -16.35 2.33
CA LYS A 183 -11.34 -17.20 2.08
C LYS A 183 -11.00 -18.00 3.36
N PRO A 184 -10.65 -19.28 3.23
CA PRO A 184 -10.23 -20.09 4.36
C PRO A 184 -8.78 -19.79 4.74
N VAL A 185 -8.42 -20.02 6.00
CA VAL A 185 -7.02 -19.97 6.44
C VAL A 185 -6.24 -21.15 5.87
N GLY A 186 -5.11 -20.85 5.24
CA GLY A 186 -4.22 -21.79 4.59
C GLY A 186 -3.95 -21.38 3.15
N TYR A 187 -3.80 -22.39 2.29
CA TYR A 187 -3.52 -22.18 0.88
C TYR A 187 -4.79 -22.31 0.05
N THR A 188 -5.18 -21.21 -0.58
CA THR A 188 -6.23 -21.13 -1.61
C THR A 188 -5.56 -20.73 -2.91
N LYS A 189 -5.65 -21.56 -3.94
CA LYS A 189 -5.11 -21.23 -5.26
C LYS A 189 -6.12 -20.39 -6.02
N VAL A 190 -5.74 -19.15 -6.34
CA VAL A 190 -6.51 -18.26 -7.23
C VAL A 190 -5.66 -18.01 -8.47
N PRO A 191 -5.95 -18.63 -9.63
CA PRO A 191 -5.08 -18.58 -10.80
C PRO A 191 -4.68 -17.16 -11.23
N ALA A 192 -5.63 -16.22 -11.26
CA ALA A 192 -5.35 -14.82 -11.60
C ALA A 192 -4.38 -14.14 -10.60
N LEU A 193 -4.44 -14.51 -9.32
CA LEU A 193 -3.58 -13.96 -8.27
C LEU A 193 -2.15 -14.50 -8.36
N GLU A 194 -1.92 -15.70 -8.91
CA GLU A 194 -0.57 -16.29 -9.01
C GLU A 194 0.36 -15.48 -9.90
N GLU A 195 -0.15 -14.83 -10.95
CA GLU A 195 0.65 -13.93 -11.78
C GLU A 195 1.05 -12.66 -11.01
N LEU A 196 0.11 -12.07 -10.27
CA LEU A 196 0.37 -10.89 -9.45
C LEU A 196 1.35 -11.19 -8.30
N LYS A 197 1.23 -12.37 -7.70
CA LYS A 197 2.21 -12.93 -6.74
C LYS A 197 3.59 -12.99 -7.36
N ARG A 198 3.71 -13.47 -8.60
CA ARG A 198 4.98 -13.55 -9.32
C ARG A 198 5.60 -12.15 -9.54
N ILE A 199 4.78 -11.17 -9.90
CA ILE A 199 5.22 -9.77 -10.06
C ILE A 199 5.75 -9.21 -8.73
N SER A 200 4.97 -9.30 -7.67
CA SER A 200 5.38 -8.87 -6.32
C SER A 200 6.64 -9.59 -5.84
N LYS A 201 6.74 -10.91 -6.05
CA LYS A 201 7.94 -11.68 -5.70
C LYS A 201 9.17 -11.20 -6.46
N ARG A 202 9.07 -10.95 -7.76
CA ARG A 202 10.18 -10.46 -8.59
C ARG A 202 10.71 -9.11 -8.07
N PHE A 203 9.80 -8.20 -7.72
CA PHE A 203 10.18 -6.95 -7.06
C PHE A 203 10.94 -7.19 -5.75
N LEU A 204 10.41 -8.06 -4.87
CA LEU A 204 11.06 -8.39 -3.59
C LEU A 204 12.44 -9.06 -3.77
N GLU A 205 12.65 -9.80 -4.86
CA GLU A 205 13.92 -10.45 -5.20
C GLU A 205 14.98 -9.49 -5.78
N HIS A 206 14.62 -8.22 -6.02
CA HIS A 206 15.54 -7.21 -6.54
C HIS A 206 16.83 -7.15 -5.68
N PRO A 207 18.04 -7.13 -6.27
CA PRO A 207 19.31 -7.24 -5.51
C PRO A 207 19.49 -6.19 -4.40
N ASN A 208 18.98 -4.99 -4.62
CA ASN A 208 19.01 -3.90 -3.63
C ASN A 208 17.95 -4.03 -2.53
N LEU A 209 16.95 -4.92 -2.68
CA LEU A 209 15.82 -5.11 -1.76
C LEU A 209 15.90 -6.42 -0.98
N LYS A 210 16.23 -7.53 -1.65
CA LYS A 210 16.14 -8.90 -1.11
C LYS A 210 16.86 -9.14 0.23
N ASN A 211 17.83 -8.28 0.54
CA ASN A 211 18.62 -8.39 1.77
C ASN A 211 18.07 -7.59 2.95
N LEU A 212 17.05 -6.74 2.74
CA LEU A 212 16.39 -6.00 3.81
C LEU A 212 15.59 -6.97 4.69
N ARG A 213 15.61 -6.76 6.01
CA ARG A 213 14.95 -7.67 6.98
C ARG A 213 13.46 -7.89 6.64
N THR A 214 12.73 -6.81 6.34
CA THR A 214 11.31 -6.87 5.96
C THR A 214 11.10 -7.67 4.69
N VAL A 215 11.92 -7.43 3.66
CA VAL A 215 11.83 -8.14 2.38
C VAL A 215 12.19 -9.61 2.52
N LYS A 216 13.23 -9.96 3.29
CA LYS A 216 13.56 -11.36 3.62
C LYS A 216 12.39 -12.07 4.31
N ALA A 217 11.74 -11.39 5.25
CA ALA A 217 10.58 -11.94 5.94
C ALA A 217 9.42 -12.21 4.97
N MET A 218 9.15 -11.29 4.02
CA MET A 218 8.14 -11.51 2.99
C MET A 218 8.53 -12.65 2.04
N LEU A 219 9.76 -12.67 1.53
CA LEU A 219 10.25 -13.74 0.65
C LEU A 219 10.20 -15.13 1.31
N LYS A 220 10.36 -15.22 2.63
CA LYS A 220 10.17 -16.48 3.37
C LYS A 220 8.73 -17.00 3.25
N ARG A 221 7.74 -16.11 3.33
CA ARG A 221 6.31 -16.44 3.19
C ARG A 221 5.96 -16.93 1.79
N TYR A 222 6.63 -16.42 0.76
CA TYR A 222 6.47 -16.93 -0.62
C TYR A 222 7.01 -18.36 -0.84
N LYS A 223 7.81 -18.90 0.10
CA LYS A 223 8.48 -20.20 -0.05
C LYS A 223 7.83 -21.32 0.75
N ALA A 224 7.04 -20.98 1.77
CA ALA A 224 6.48 -21.95 2.68
C ALA A 224 5.06 -21.53 3.08
N PRO A 225 4.11 -22.48 3.10
CA PRO A 225 2.76 -22.20 3.54
C PRO A 225 2.74 -21.69 4.98
N MET A 226 1.81 -20.78 5.25
CA MET A 226 1.61 -20.28 6.60
C MET A 226 1.25 -21.41 7.58
N ASN A 227 1.94 -21.42 8.71
CA ASN A 227 1.63 -22.36 9.78
C ASN A 227 0.27 -21.98 10.39
N LYS A 228 -0.75 -22.80 10.15
CA LYS A 228 -2.10 -22.61 10.71
C LYS A 228 -2.14 -22.70 12.23
N ASN A 229 -1.16 -23.39 12.84
CA ASN A 229 -1.07 -23.62 14.26
C ASN A 229 0.30 -23.15 14.80
N PRO A 230 0.56 -21.82 14.84
CA PRO A 230 1.73 -21.34 15.54
C PRO A 230 1.60 -21.74 17.02
N GLY A 231 2.67 -22.28 17.60
CA GLY A 231 2.68 -22.69 19.00
C GLY A 231 2.27 -21.55 19.93
N PHE A 232 1.71 -21.88 21.09
CA PHE A 232 1.13 -20.92 22.05
C PHE A 232 2.04 -19.71 22.34
N PHE A 233 3.34 -19.96 22.54
CA PHE A 233 4.34 -18.92 22.78
C PHE A 233 4.53 -17.94 21.60
N TYR A 234 4.38 -18.41 20.37
CA TYR A 234 4.50 -17.56 19.17
C TYR A 234 3.28 -16.65 18.98
N ARG A 235 2.10 -17.08 19.45
CA ARG A 235 0.88 -16.27 19.42
C ARG A 235 0.94 -15.11 20.42
N HIS A 236 1.47 -15.34 21.62
CA HIS A 236 1.48 -14.35 22.70
C HIS A 236 2.67 -13.37 22.64
N SER A 237 3.76 -13.73 21.96
CA SER A 237 4.95 -12.89 21.85
C SER A 237 4.83 -11.76 20.82
N GLY A 238 3.72 -11.68 20.07
CA GLY A 238 3.55 -10.72 18.98
C GLY A 238 4.53 -10.92 17.81
N ILE A 239 5.26 -12.03 17.80
CA ILE A 239 6.22 -12.38 16.75
C ILE A 239 5.50 -12.82 15.47
N VAL A 240 4.35 -13.47 15.63
CA VAL A 240 3.47 -13.92 14.55
C VAL A 240 2.25 -12.99 14.53
N ALA A 241 1.95 -12.38 13.40
CA ALA A 241 0.77 -11.54 13.28
C ALA A 241 -0.48 -12.40 13.45
N GLU A 242 -1.54 -11.90 14.08
CA GLU A 242 -2.79 -12.67 14.19
C GLU A 242 -3.35 -13.04 12.82
N SER A 243 -3.16 -12.14 11.85
CA SER A 243 -3.43 -12.35 10.42
C SER A 243 -2.52 -13.37 9.76
N ASP A 244 -1.65 -14.08 10.49
CA ASP A 244 -0.88 -15.20 9.96
C ASP A 244 -1.59 -16.54 10.11
N TYR A 245 -2.54 -16.64 11.04
CA TYR A 245 -3.21 -17.91 11.38
C TYR A 245 -4.72 -17.76 11.56
N LYS A 246 -5.27 -16.56 11.39
CA LYS A 246 -6.70 -16.29 11.30
C LYS A 246 -7.00 -15.52 10.03
N ASN A 247 -8.24 -15.65 9.55
CA ASN A 247 -8.76 -14.78 8.50
C ASN A 247 -8.74 -13.34 9.06
N ALA A 248 -7.88 -12.50 8.50
CA ALA A 248 -7.63 -11.16 9.03
C ALA A 248 -8.87 -10.26 8.95
N VAL A 249 -9.71 -10.45 7.92
CA VAL A 249 -10.96 -9.71 7.73
C VAL A 249 -11.92 -10.03 8.87
N GLN A 250 -12.12 -11.33 9.15
CA GLN A 250 -13.01 -11.78 10.22
C GLN A 250 -12.44 -11.46 11.61
N ALA A 251 -11.16 -11.73 11.84
CA ALA A 251 -10.52 -11.55 13.15
C ALA A 251 -10.50 -10.09 13.61
N ARG A 252 -10.31 -9.15 12.67
CA ARG A 252 -10.32 -7.72 12.96
C ARG A 252 -11.70 -7.06 12.75
N GLY A 253 -12.73 -7.84 12.39
CA GLY A 253 -14.05 -7.32 12.07
C GLY A 253 -14.04 -6.27 10.95
N LEU A 254 -13.14 -6.41 9.97
CA LEU A 254 -13.06 -5.47 8.85
C LEU A 254 -14.33 -5.59 8.01
N THR A 255 -15.07 -4.50 7.92
CA THR A 255 -16.20 -4.36 6.99
C THR A 255 -15.72 -3.77 5.66
N ALA A 256 -16.57 -3.82 4.62
CA ALA A 256 -16.33 -3.12 3.36
C ALA A 256 -16.02 -1.62 3.58
N MET A 257 -16.78 -0.97 4.47
CA MET A 257 -16.64 0.45 4.80
C MET A 257 -15.31 0.75 5.51
N MET A 258 -14.92 -0.07 6.48
CA MET A 258 -13.61 0.07 7.15
C MET A 258 -12.45 -0.18 6.19
N THR A 259 -12.62 -1.11 5.27
CA THR A 259 -11.63 -1.41 4.21
C THR A 259 -11.47 -0.21 3.29
N ALA A 260 -12.58 0.37 2.82
CA ALA A 260 -12.57 1.60 2.00
C ALA A 260 -11.88 2.78 2.70
N HIS A 261 -12.20 3.03 3.97
CA HIS A 261 -11.54 4.09 4.74
C HIS A 261 -10.04 3.88 4.85
N LYS A 262 -9.61 2.66 5.22
CA LYS A 262 -8.18 2.36 5.33
C LYS A 262 -7.46 2.47 3.99
N LEU A 263 -8.12 2.15 2.88
CA LEU A 263 -7.61 2.41 1.53
C LEU A 263 -7.50 3.91 1.26
N GLY A 264 -8.50 4.71 1.61
CA GLY A 264 -8.42 6.17 1.51
C GLY A 264 -7.26 6.76 2.30
N THR A 265 -7.04 6.28 3.54
CA THR A 265 -5.88 6.68 4.33
C THR A 265 -4.56 6.28 3.65
N LEU A 266 -4.48 5.09 3.05
CA LEU A 266 -3.31 4.64 2.30
C LEU A 266 -3.05 5.49 1.05
N VAL A 267 -4.09 5.81 0.28
CA VAL A 267 -4.00 6.66 -0.92
C VAL A 267 -3.51 8.05 -0.53
N TYR A 268 -4.13 8.67 0.47
CA TYR A 268 -3.73 9.97 1.01
C TYR A 268 -2.26 9.98 1.48
N ALA A 269 -1.87 8.97 2.28
CA ALA A 269 -0.49 8.86 2.74
C ALA A 269 0.50 8.67 1.57
N SER A 270 0.07 8.00 0.50
CA SER A 270 0.87 7.81 -0.71
C SER A 270 1.03 9.11 -1.50
N GLU A 271 -0.01 9.93 -1.61
CA GLU A 271 0.04 11.27 -2.20
C GLU A 271 0.99 12.18 -1.43
N GLU A 272 0.87 12.20 -0.10
CA GLU A 272 1.73 13.01 0.77
C GLU A 272 3.19 12.56 0.73
N PHE A 273 3.42 11.24 0.75
CA PHE A 273 4.75 10.68 0.54
C PHE A 273 5.33 11.16 -0.79
N LEU A 274 4.54 11.04 -1.87
CA LEU A 274 4.98 11.41 -3.21
C LEU A 274 5.25 12.91 -3.34
N ARG A 275 4.40 13.76 -2.74
CA ARG A 275 4.56 15.21 -2.68
C ARG A 275 5.92 15.61 -2.09
N CYS A 276 6.39 14.88 -1.07
CA CYS A 276 7.66 15.15 -0.42
C CYS A 276 8.89 14.77 -1.27
N ILE A 277 8.78 13.75 -2.13
CA ILE A 277 9.92 13.21 -2.87
C ILE A 277 9.95 13.60 -4.35
N LYS A 278 8.82 13.96 -4.96
CA LYS A 278 8.72 14.22 -6.40
C LYS A 278 9.25 15.59 -6.77
N ASN A 279 9.89 15.68 -7.92
CA ASN A 279 10.09 16.91 -8.65
C ASN A 279 8.83 17.18 -9.49
N PRO A 280 8.01 18.21 -9.19
CA PRO A 280 6.73 18.42 -9.85
C PRO A 280 6.84 18.57 -11.36
N ASP A 281 7.92 19.19 -11.86
CA ASP A 281 8.08 19.49 -13.29
C ASP A 281 8.55 18.30 -14.12
N GLN A 282 9.03 17.25 -13.46
CA GLN A 282 9.69 16.11 -14.10
C GLN A 282 9.08 14.78 -13.73
N TYR A 283 8.21 14.75 -12.73
CA TYR A 283 7.54 13.54 -12.32
C TYR A 283 6.47 13.13 -13.32
N VAL A 284 6.58 11.90 -13.84
CA VAL A 284 5.56 11.32 -14.70
C VAL A 284 4.92 10.14 -13.98
N SER A 285 3.60 10.13 -13.89
CA SER A 285 2.86 8.97 -13.37
C SER A 285 3.11 7.75 -14.27
N ALA A 286 3.17 6.57 -13.68
CA ALA A 286 3.18 5.33 -14.46
C ALA A 286 1.81 5.05 -15.12
N TYR A 287 0.73 5.63 -14.60
CA TYR A 287 -0.63 5.47 -15.10
C TYR A 287 -1.09 6.75 -15.78
N SER A 288 -1.64 6.61 -16.98
CA SER A 288 -2.18 7.72 -17.74
C SER A 288 -3.48 8.24 -17.13
N PRO A 289 -3.92 9.46 -17.48
CA PRO A 289 -5.21 9.99 -17.04
C PRO A 289 -6.42 9.12 -17.42
N GLU A 290 -6.29 8.27 -18.44
CA GLU A 290 -7.34 7.33 -18.88
C GLU A 290 -7.48 6.12 -17.95
N ALA A 291 -6.45 5.78 -17.19
CA ALA A 291 -6.44 4.66 -16.25
C ALA A 291 -7.24 4.98 -14.97
N THR A 292 -8.56 5.11 -15.12
CA THR A 292 -9.50 5.47 -14.05
C THR A 292 -10.27 4.26 -13.54
N TRP A 293 -10.91 4.41 -12.38
CA TRP A 293 -11.84 3.42 -11.85
C TRP A 293 -12.98 3.11 -12.83
N ASP A 294 -13.68 4.14 -13.32
CA ASP A 294 -14.83 3.95 -14.22
C ASP A 294 -14.43 3.24 -15.53
N ALA A 295 -13.26 3.59 -16.09
CA ALA A 295 -12.78 2.96 -17.33
C ALA A 295 -12.24 1.53 -17.14
N SER A 296 -11.67 1.21 -15.97
CA SER A 296 -10.90 -0.03 -15.77
C SER A 296 -11.56 -1.05 -14.84
N CYS A 297 -12.22 -0.58 -13.79
CA CYS A 297 -12.65 -1.38 -12.64
C CYS A 297 -14.16 -1.44 -12.46
N GLU A 298 -14.94 -0.47 -12.96
CA GLU A 298 -16.39 -0.43 -12.68
C GLU A 298 -17.14 -1.66 -13.22
N GLN A 299 -16.72 -2.19 -14.38
CA GLN A 299 -17.31 -3.39 -14.98
C GLN A 299 -16.90 -4.68 -14.23
N ASP A 300 -15.67 -4.73 -13.71
CA ASP A 300 -15.15 -5.85 -12.93
C ASP A 300 -14.34 -5.36 -11.72
N PRO A 301 -15.02 -4.97 -10.63
CA PRO A 301 -14.34 -4.49 -9.43
C PRO A 301 -13.45 -5.57 -8.78
N GLU A 302 -13.77 -6.85 -9.00
CA GLU A 302 -13.01 -7.97 -8.44
C GLU A 302 -11.63 -8.10 -9.11
N ALA A 303 -11.51 -7.82 -10.43
CA ALA A 303 -10.21 -7.77 -11.10
C ALA A 303 -9.28 -6.73 -10.47
N CYS A 304 -9.77 -5.53 -10.16
CA CYS A 304 -8.97 -4.51 -9.49
C CYS A 304 -8.66 -4.91 -8.03
N ALA A 305 -9.61 -5.51 -7.31
CA ALA A 305 -9.37 -6.08 -5.98
C ALA A 305 -8.25 -7.14 -5.99
N LEU A 306 -8.26 -8.04 -6.97
CA LEU A 306 -7.20 -9.02 -7.19
C LEU A 306 -5.84 -8.35 -7.37
N ILE A 307 -5.76 -7.31 -8.21
CA ILE A 307 -4.52 -6.54 -8.42
C ILE A 307 -4.02 -5.97 -7.10
N PHE A 308 -4.88 -5.27 -6.36
CA PHE A 308 -4.50 -4.72 -5.06
C PHE A 308 -3.97 -5.80 -4.11
N VAL A 309 -4.70 -6.90 -3.92
CA VAL A 309 -4.28 -8.00 -3.04
C VAL A 309 -2.94 -8.58 -3.49
N GLY A 310 -2.74 -8.75 -4.80
CA GLY A 310 -1.51 -9.28 -5.37
C GLY A 310 -0.31 -8.36 -5.24
N ILE A 311 -0.50 -7.03 -5.25
CA ILE A 311 0.57 -6.03 -5.11
C ILE A 311 0.76 -5.57 -3.65
N ALA A 312 -0.18 -5.86 -2.75
CA ALA A 312 -0.08 -5.50 -1.34
C ALA A 312 1.22 -5.97 -0.66
N PRO A 313 1.79 -7.17 -0.94
CA PRO A 313 3.12 -7.54 -0.45
C PRO A 313 4.24 -6.59 -0.88
N MET A 314 4.21 -6.12 -2.13
CA MET A 314 5.15 -5.14 -2.68
C MET A 314 5.00 -3.79 -1.99
N LEU A 315 3.76 -3.30 -1.86
CA LEU A 315 3.43 -2.07 -1.13
C LEU A 315 3.91 -2.14 0.33
N TYR A 316 3.53 -3.18 1.06
CA TYR A 316 3.91 -3.37 2.46
C TYR A 316 5.43 -3.38 2.62
N ALA A 317 6.14 -4.22 1.86
CA ALA A 317 7.58 -4.34 2.00
C ALA A 317 8.31 -3.06 1.60
N GLY A 318 7.88 -2.40 0.52
CA GLY A 318 8.44 -1.15 0.02
C GLY A 318 8.26 0.00 1.01
N LEU A 319 7.01 0.27 1.41
CA LEU A 319 6.67 1.35 2.35
C LEU A 319 7.26 1.11 3.73
N ARG A 320 7.24 -0.13 4.23
CA ARG A 320 7.89 -0.46 5.52
C ARG A 320 9.41 -0.29 5.45
N SER A 321 10.03 -0.58 4.31
CA SER A 321 11.47 -0.37 4.13
C SER A 321 11.81 1.13 4.13
N LEU A 322 10.98 1.97 3.51
CA LEU A 322 11.11 3.44 3.58
C LEU A 322 10.94 3.95 5.00
N TRP A 323 9.90 3.50 5.70
CA TRP A 323 9.65 3.88 7.09
C TRP A 323 10.82 3.54 8.02
N ILE A 324 11.38 2.33 7.89
CA ILE A 324 12.58 1.92 8.64
C ILE A 324 13.80 2.76 8.25
N ALA A 325 13.96 3.06 6.96
CA ALA A 325 15.08 3.86 6.46
C ALA A 325 14.99 5.34 6.88
N GLY A 326 13.79 5.88 7.07
CA GLY A 326 13.58 7.25 7.56
C GLY A 326 13.76 7.36 9.08
N ASN A 327 13.36 6.35 9.85
CA ASN A 327 13.35 6.48 11.31
C ASN A 327 14.76 6.40 11.92
N VAL A 328 15.25 7.55 12.42
CA VAL A 328 16.59 7.75 13.00
C VAL A 328 16.83 6.90 14.26
N SER A 329 15.77 6.58 15.02
CA SER A 329 15.90 5.72 16.20
C SER A 329 16.30 4.28 15.81
N THR A 330 15.73 3.78 14.70
CA THR A 330 16.11 2.49 14.10
C THR A 330 17.51 2.52 13.47
N TRP A 331 18.05 3.68 13.10
CA TRP A 331 19.41 3.80 12.56
C TRP A 331 20.50 3.44 13.56
N LYS A 332 20.31 3.72 14.86
CA LYS A 332 21.27 3.28 15.89
C LYS A 332 21.46 1.75 15.89
N TRP A 333 20.40 1.02 15.55
CA TRP A 333 20.39 -0.43 15.40
C TRP A 333 20.82 -0.87 13.99
N LEU A 334 20.50 -0.09 12.96
CA LEU A 334 20.84 -0.31 11.55
C LEU A 334 22.06 0.50 11.10
N LYS A 335 23.17 0.43 11.85
CA LYS A 335 24.49 1.02 11.48
C LYS A 335 25.00 0.63 10.07
N THR A 336 24.29 -0.24 9.36
CA THR A 336 24.63 -0.75 8.05
C THR A 336 23.99 0.02 6.88
N ILE A 337 23.00 0.90 7.05
CA ILE A 337 22.35 1.59 5.92
C ILE A 337 23.00 2.96 5.64
N ALA A 338 24.16 2.97 4.97
CA ALA A 338 24.82 4.21 4.54
C ALA A 338 23.96 5.00 3.52
N PRO A 339 24.07 6.34 3.40
CA PRO A 339 23.29 7.19 2.47
C PRO A 339 23.34 6.72 1.00
N LYS A 340 24.47 6.18 0.53
CA LYS A 340 24.61 5.57 -0.80
C LYS A 340 23.63 4.41 -1.04
N LYS A 341 23.04 3.83 0.02
CA LYS A 341 22.03 2.79 -0.05
C LYS A 341 20.62 3.35 -0.28
N ILE A 342 20.31 4.58 0.13
CA ILE A 342 19.00 5.21 -0.11
C ILE A 342 18.79 5.44 -1.61
N GLY A 343 19.77 6.01 -2.31
CA GLY A 343 19.66 6.19 -3.76
C GLY A 343 19.44 4.87 -4.52
N LYS A 344 20.16 3.80 -4.14
CA LYS A 344 19.96 2.45 -4.71
C LYS A 344 18.59 1.86 -4.36
N LEU A 345 18.04 2.23 -3.21
CA LEU A 345 16.71 1.81 -2.76
C LEU A 345 15.62 2.47 -3.60
N PHE A 346 15.68 3.78 -3.79
CA PHE A 346 14.76 4.53 -4.65
C PHE A 346 14.79 4.02 -6.09
N LEU A 347 15.98 3.77 -6.64
CA LEU A 347 16.12 3.18 -7.96
C LEU A 347 15.43 1.81 -8.05
N ALA A 348 15.60 0.95 -7.04
CA ALA A 348 14.93 -0.34 -6.97
C ALA A 348 13.41 -0.25 -6.78
N PHE A 349 12.94 0.86 -6.21
CA PHE A 349 11.53 1.19 -6.08
C PHE A 349 10.92 1.76 -7.36
N GLY A 350 11.71 2.00 -8.41
CA GLY A 350 11.25 2.57 -9.68
C GLY A 350 11.36 4.10 -9.74
N TYR A 351 11.89 4.75 -8.71
CA TYR A 351 12.12 6.19 -8.71
C TYR A 351 13.46 6.51 -9.36
N VAL A 352 13.43 7.21 -10.49
CA VAL A 352 14.61 7.62 -11.26
C VAL A 352 14.81 9.13 -11.20
N ARG A 353 16.03 9.59 -11.50
CA ARG A 353 16.27 11.01 -11.75
C ARG A 353 15.91 11.34 -13.20
N PRO A 354 15.31 12.51 -13.45
CA PRO A 354 15.24 13.65 -12.54
C PRO A 354 13.86 13.82 -11.86
N GLU A 355 13.00 12.78 -11.90
CA GLU A 355 11.65 12.78 -11.31
C GLU A 355 11.60 12.93 -9.79
N CYS A 356 12.69 12.55 -9.13
CA CYS A 356 12.90 12.81 -7.71
C CYS A 356 13.52 14.19 -7.50
N ARG A 357 13.15 14.85 -6.41
CA ARG A 357 13.84 16.08 -5.97
C ARG A 357 15.34 15.83 -5.88
N PRO A 358 16.17 16.83 -6.24
CA PRO A 358 17.60 16.72 -6.04
C PRO A 358 17.89 16.53 -4.55
N ARG A 359 18.85 15.65 -4.24
CA ARG A 359 19.38 15.45 -2.88
C ARG A 359 18.37 14.96 -1.83
N ILE A 360 17.43 14.08 -2.18
CA ILE A 360 16.63 13.33 -1.18
C ILE A 360 17.56 12.68 -0.15
N GLY A 361 17.55 13.21 1.08
CA GLY A 361 18.29 12.73 2.22
C GLY A 361 17.42 11.88 3.14
N THR A 362 18.03 11.37 4.21
CA THR A 362 17.31 10.60 5.24
C THR A 362 16.19 11.41 5.90
N ALA A 363 16.40 12.71 6.11
CA ALA A 363 15.40 13.60 6.70
C ALA A 363 14.15 13.72 5.81
N ASP A 364 14.33 13.85 4.50
CA ASP A 364 13.22 13.90 3.55
C ASP A 364 12.45 12.57 3.52
N VAL A 365 13.17 11.44 3.51
CA VAL A 365 12.56 10.11 3.59
C VAL A 365 11.80 9.93 4.91
N TYR A 366 12.36 10.41 6.02
CA TYR A 366 11.71 10.39 7.32
C TYR A 366 10.40 11.16 7.27
N LEU A 367 10.44 12.43 6.87
CA LEU A 367 9.26 13.29 6.77
C LEU A 367 8.21 12.68 5.84
N ALA A 368 8.61 12.23 4.65
CA ALA A 368 7.74 11.57 3.69
C ALA A 368 7.13 10.27 4.26
N SER A 369 7.86 9.54 5.10
CA SER A 369 7.38 8.30 5.71
C SER A 369 6.54 8.50 6.99
N ARG A 370 6.53 9.70 7.59
CA ARG A 370 5.77 9.96 8.83
C ARG A 370 4.27 9.78 8.65
N VAL A 371 3.76 10.07 7.45
CA VAL A 371 2.35 9.86 7.09
C VAL A 371 1.99 8.38 6.95
N MET A 372 2.98 7.50 6.79
CA MET A 372 2.80 6.04 6.72
C MET A 372 2.83 5.44 8.14
N HIS A 373 1.73 5.61 8.87
CA HIS A 373 1.56 5.06 10.21
C HIS A 373 1.64 3.53 10.23
N LYS A 374 2.02 2.96 11.38
CA LYS A 374 2.12 1.51 11.59
C LYS A 374 0.82 0.80 11.20
N ASP A 375 -0.33 1.39 11.53
CA ASP A 375 -1.65 0.81 11.28
C ASP A 375 -2.00 0.72 9.80
N ILE A 376 -1.49 1.65 8.98
CA ILE A 376 -1.63 1.59 7.51
C ILE A 376 -0.84 0.40 7.00
N LEU A 377 0.42 0.25 7.43
CA LEU A 377 1.26 -0.88 7.02
C LEU A 377 0.69 -2.22 7.47
N GLU A 378 0.17 -2.32 8.69
CA GLU A 378 -0.53 -3.51 9.16
C GLU A 378 -1.78 -3.81 8.34
N THR A 379 -2.52 -2.78 7.92
CA THR A 379 -3.68 -2.98 7.05
C THR A 379 -3.27 -3.54 5.69
N ILE A 380 -2.26 -2.95 5.02
CA ILE A 380 -1.76 -3.48 3.73
C ILE A 380 -1.36 -4.96 3.90
N TYR A 381 -0.70 -5.25 5.02
CA TYR A 381 -0.29 -6.60 5.37
C TYR A 381 -1.50 -7.54 5.51
N ASP A 382 -2.54 -7.16 6.24
CA ASP A 382 -3.74 -7.97 6.43
C ASP A 382 -4.51 -8.19 5.12
N LEU A 383 -4.63 -7.13 4.30
CA LEU A 383 -5.34 -7.16 3.02
C LEU A 383 -4.55 -7.88 1.92
N SER A 384 -3.26 -8.14 2.09
CA SER A 384 -2.49 -8.97 1.17
C SER A 384 -2.94 -10.45 1.16
N GLY A 385 -3.76 -10.84 2.13
CA GLY A 385 -4.30 -12.20 2.20
C GLY A 385 -3.21 -13.26 2.40
N PHE A 386 -2.10 -12.91 3.06
CA PHE A 386 -1.02 -13.88 3.34
C PHE A 386 -1.57 -15.17 3.95
N TRP A 387 -2.52 -15.07 4.89
CA TRP A 387 -3.16 -16.21 5.54
C TRP A 387 -4.00 -17.10 4.62
N ALA A 388 -4.39 -16.59 3.44
CA ALA A 388 -5.28 -17.28 2.51
C ALA A 388 -4.58 -17.82 1.26
N PHE A 389 -3.50 -17.17 0.82
CA PHE A 389 -2.94 -17.40 -0.52
C PHE A 389 -1.47 -17.81 -0.54
N TYR A 390 -0.79 -17.83 0.60
CA TYR A 390 0.65 -18.05 0.72
C TYR A 390 0.96 -19.14 1.73
#